data_AF-A0A098VVA3-F1
#
_entry.id   AF-A0A098VVA3-F1
#
_cell.length_a   1.000
_cell.length_b   1.000
_cell.length_c   1.000
_cell.angle_alpha   90.00
_cell.angle_beta   90.00
_cell.angle_gamma   90.00
#
_symmetry.space_group_name_H-M   'P 1'
#
loop_
_entity.id
_entity.type
_entity.pdbx_description
1 polymer ?
#
loop_
_entity_poly.entity_id
_entity_poly.type
_entity_poly.pdbx_seq_one_letter_code
_entity_poly.pdbx_strand_id
1 'polypeptide(L)'
;MPVDPSHSIFYWELSIVVSSSSASPVAIGFSAADGPLNRFPGWETGSYGYHGDDGHVFGSAGLGTPYGPTFGAPGDTVGALVVFSGTKKEESIVPSATLRFTKNGILLPIAFTINWDCVSAYYPTVGMRVPGDSITTNFGTSPFAFDISGFVQVSVPPSSC
;
A
#
# COMPACT_ATOMS: atom_id res chain seq x y z
N MET A 1 -7.94 10.84 -0.76
CA MET A 1 -9.23 10.13 -0.93
C MET A 1 -9.15 8.85 -0.12
N PRO A 2 -10.20 8.47 0.63
CA PRO A 2 -10.21 7.18 1.30
C PRO A 2 -10.25 6.03 0.29
N VAL A 3 -9.79 4.86 0.70
CA VAL A 3 -9.95 3.62 -0.05
C VAL A 3 -11.42 3.22 -0.03
N ASP A 4 -12.02 3.04 -1.20
CA ASP A 4 -13.43 2.66 -1.36
C ASP A 4 -13.57 1.15 -1.56
N PRO A 5 -14.10 0.40 -0.57
CA PRO A 5 -14.24 -1.05 -0.63
C PRO A 5 -15.36 -1.53 -1.58
N SER A 6 -16.11 -0.63 -2.22
CA SER A 6 -17.06 -0.99 -3.28
C SER A 6 -16.36 -1.43 -4.58
N HIS A 7 -15.08 -1.07 -4.74
CA HIS A 7 -14.25 -1.55 -5.84
C HIS A 7 -13.56 -2.87 -5.45
N SER A 8 -13.28 -3.73 -6.43
CA SER A 8 -12.54 -4.98 -6.17
C SER A 8 -11.08 -4.76 -5.79
N ILE A 9 -10.50 -3.63 -6.20
CA ILE A 9 -9.13 -3.25 -5.89
C ILE A 9 -8.99 -1.75 -5.65
N PHE A 10 -7.92 -1.37 -4.96
CA PHE A 10 -7.41 0.00 -4.91
C PHE A 10 -5.89 -0.02 -5.11
N TYR A 11 -5.37 0.81 -6.01
CA TYR A 11 -3.96 0.85 -6.34
C TYR A 11 -3.45 2.27 -6.54
N TRP A 12 -2.25 2.54 -6.05
CA TRP A 12 -1.54 3.79 -6.27
C TRP A 12 -0.03 3.56 -6.23
N GLU A 13 0.73 4.46 -6.85
CA GLU A 13 2.19 4.43 -6.86
C GLU A 13 2.78 5.70 -6.26
N LEU A 14 3.94 5.54 -5.62
CA LEU A 14 4.88 6.63 -5.37
C LEU A 14 6.11 6.46 -6.26
N SER A 15 6.73 7.58 -6.63
CA SER A 15 8.04 7.58 -7.29
C SER A 15 8.98 8.54 -6.57
N ILE A 16 10.22 8.09 -6.35
CA ILE A 16 11.26 8.90 -5.72
C ILE A 16 11.89 9.81 -6.77
N VAL A 17 11.84 11.12 -6.52
CA VAL A 17 12.35 12.14 -7.44
C VAL A 17 13.72 12.62 -7.01
N VAL A 18 13.86 12.99 -5.73
CA VAL A 18 15.13 13.41 -5.12
C VAL A 18 15.34 12.60 -3.85
N SER A 19 16.54 12.06 -3.70
CA SER A 19 16.99 11.37 -2.50
C SER A 19 18.41 11.81 -2.19
N SER A 20 18.60 12.32 -0.99
CA SER A 20 19.89 12.77 -0.47
C SER A 20 20.71 11.62 0.13
N SER A 21 20.09 10.46 0.36
CA SER A 21 20.74 9.25 0.86
C SER A 21 19.98 8.00 0.44
N SER A 22 20.70 6.97 -0.01
CA SER A 22 20.11 5.65 -0.31
C SER A 22 19.54 4.93 0.92
N ALA A 23 19.80 5.44 2.13
CA ALA A 23 19.26 4.94 3.40
C ALA A 23 18.14 5.86 3.96
N SER A 24 17.63 6.80 3.17
CA SER A 24 16.53 7.67 3.59
C SER A 24 15.24 6.86 3.77
N PRO A 25 14.62 6.85 4.97
CA PRO A 25 13.40 6.09 5.19
C PRO A 25 12.25 6.82 4.48
N VAL A 26 11.85 6.25 3.34
CA VAL A 26 10.56 6.49 2.69
C VAL A 26 9.71 5.25 2.91
N ALA A 27 8.46 5.44 3.32
CA ALA A 27 7.52 4.33 3.43
C ALA A 27 6.20 4.63 2.74
N ILE A 28 5.55 3.56 2.27
CA ILE A 28 4.27 3.59 1.59
C ILE A 28 3.29 2.64 2.25
N GLY A 29 2.03 3.04 2.33
CA GLY A 29 0.96 2.10 2.62
C GLY A 29 -0.35 2.79 2.93
N PHE A 30 -1.01 2.34 3.98
CA PHE A 30 -2.35 2.79 4.36
C PHE A 30 -2.45 3.07 5.85
N SER A 31 -3.27 4.05 6.24
CA SER A 31 -3.53 4.37 7.65
C SER A 31 -4.99 4.74 7.86
N ALA A 32 -5.54 4.38 9.01
CA ALA A 32 -6.85 4.82 9.45
C ALA A 32 -6.89 6.34 9.64
N ALA A 33 -8.10 6.92 9.51
CA ALA A 33 -8.34 8.37 9.56
C ALA A 33 -7.83 9.06 10.84
N ASP A 34 -7.87 8.35 11.97
CA ASP A 34 -7.52 8.82 13.30
C ASP A 34 -6.06 8.52 13.70
N GLY A 35 -5.29 7.93 12.78
CA GLY A 35 -3.87 7.64 13.00
C GLY A 35 -3.02 8.91 13.17
N PRO A 36 -1.95 8.86 13.96
CA PRO A 36 -1.08 10.00 14.17
C PRO A 36 -0.22 10.29 12.92
N LEU A 37 -0.12 11.57 12.55
CA LEU A 37 0.60 12.01 11.33
C LEU A 37 2.12 12.14 11.51
N ASN A 38 2.64 11.96 12.72
CA ASN A 38 4.07 12.02 13.03
C ASN A 38 4.73 10.63 13.10
N ARG A 39 4.08 9.63 12.49
CA ARG A 39 4.51 8.22 12.46
C ARG A 39 4.56 7.72 11.02
N PHE A 40 5.45 6.77 10.77
CA PHE A 40 5.48 6.07 9.50
C PHE A 40 4.30 5.09 9.39
N PRO A 41 3.77 4.84 8.17
CA PRO A 41 2.71 3.86 7.97
C PRO A 41 3.17 2.48 8.45
N GLY A 42 2.30 1.79 9.20
CA GLY A 42 2.56 0.47 9.77
C GLY A 42 2.93 0.45 11.25
N TRP A 43 3.43 1.56 11.80
CA TRP A 43 3.92 1.61 13.18
C TRP A 43 2.82 1.67 14.24
N GLU A 44 1.64 2.17 13.88
CA GLU A 44 0.52 2.39 14.79
C GLU A 44 -0.67 1.51 14.42
N THR A 45 -1.53 1.19 15.39
CA THR A 45 -2.73 0.38 15.16
C THR A 45 -3.58 0.96 14.03
N GLY A 46 -4.10 0.10 13.15
CA GLY A 46 -4.88 0.55 11.98
C GLY A 46 -4.01 1.17 10.88
N SER A 47 -2.72 0.85 10.85
CA SER A 47 -1.83 1.26 9.75
C SER A 47 -0.99 0.08 9.24
N TYR A 48 -0.63 0.14 7.96
CA TYR A 48 0.13 -0.87 7.25
C TYR A 48 1.12 -0.18 6.32
N GLY A 49 2.39 -0.58 6.31
CA GLY A 49 3.39 0.07 5.48
C GLY A 49 4.55 -0.81 5.09
N TYR A 50 5.18 -0.46 3.96
CA TYR A 50 6.40 -1.03 3.43
C TYR A 50 7.49 0.05 3.44
N HIS A 51 8.62 -0.26 4.06
CA HIS A 51 9.69 0.69 4.38
C HIS A 51 10.88 0.47 3.46
N GLY A 52 11.40 1.57 2.92
CA GLY A 52 12.42 1.54 1.88
C GLY A 52 13.84 1.28 2.39
N ASP A 53 14.14 1.69 3.61
CA ASP A 53 15.48 1.59 4.21
C ASP A 53 15.88 0.15 4.52
N ASP A 54 14.93 -0.71 4.91
CA ASP A 54 15.18 -2.10 5.29
C ASP A 54 14.41 -3.13 4.44
N GLY A 55 13.46 -2.70 3.61
CA GLY A 55 12.62 -3.59 2.81
C GLY A 55 11.59 -4.37 3.64
N HIS A 56 11.31 -3.96 4.88
CA HIS A 56 10.38 -4.62 5.78
C HIS A 56 8.96 -4.08 5.63
N VAL A 57 7.99 -4.89 6.05
CA VAL A 57 6.60 -4.44 6.22
C VAL A 57 6.23 -4.36 7.69
N PHE A 58 5.43 -3.37 8.02
CA PHE A 58 4.96 -3.04 9.36
C PHE A 58 3.44 -3.02 9.34
N GLY A 59 2.78 -3.78 10.20
CA GLY A 59 1.33 -3.94 10.20
C GLY A 59 0.76 -3.78 11.59
N SER A 60 0.27 -2.59 11.90
CA SER A 60 -0.33 -2.24 13.20
C SER A 60 0.59 -2.45 14.41
N ALA A 61 1.91 -2.42 14.19
CA ALA A 61 2.92 -2.64 15.22
C ALA A 61 4.26 -2.03 14.80
N GLY A 62 5.03 -1.56 15.78
CA GLY A 62 6.38 -1.02 15.55
C GLY A 62 7.45 -2.07 15.19
N LEU A 63 7.12 -3.36 15.20
CA LEU A 63 8.03 -4.44 14.81
C LEU A 63 7.81 -4.84 13.36
N GLY A 64 8.80 -4.59 12.50
CA GLY A 64 8.76 -4.95 11.08
C GLY A 64 9.14 -6.41 10.82
N THR A 65 8.69 -6.94 9.68
CA THR A 65 9.06 -8.26 9.18
C THR A 65 9.73 -8.17 7.81
N PRO A 66 10.77 -8.98 7.54
CA PRO A 66 11.39 -9.02 6.21
C PRO A 66 10.36 -9.34 5.13
N TYR A 67 10.38 -8.60 4.03
CA TYR A 67 9.33 -8.71 3.01
C TYR A 67 9.88 -8.63 1.58
N GLY A 68 10.54 -7.53 1.24
CA GLY A 68 10.92 -7.22 -0.12
C GLY A 68 12.30 -6.57 -0.21
N PRO A 69 12.72 -6.19 -1.42
CA PRO A 69 13.94 -5.41 -1.60
C PRO A 69 13.84 -4.05 -0.90
N THR A 70 14.96 -3.39 -0.62
CA THR A 70 14.96 -1.97 -0.23
C THR A 70 14.54 -1.08 -1.40
N PHE A 71 14.15 0.16 -1.14
CA PHE A 71 13.93 1.20 -2.15
C PHE A 71 14.26 2.57 -1.56
N GLY A 72 14.63 3.53 -2.40
CA GLY A 72 15.13 4.82 -1.87
C GLY A 72 15.90 5.66 -2.88
N ALA A 73 16.23 5.09 -4.03
CA ALA A 73 16.97 5.78 -5.06
C ALA A 73 16.04 6.58 -5.98
N PRO A 74 16.47 7.73 -6.53
CA PRO A 74 15.72 8.42 -7.58
C PRO A 74 15.41 7.47 -8.75
N GLY A 75 14.15 7.46 -9.17
CA GLY A 75 13.64 6.56 -10.21
C GLY A 75 13.02 5.26 -9.67
N ASP A 76 13.23 4.90 -8.40
CA ASP A 76 12.42 3.83 -7.79
C ASP A 76 10.95 4.25 -7.77
N THR A 77 10.09 3.34 -8.22
CA THR A 77 8.63 3.45 -8.16
C THR A 77 8.07 2.28 -7.36
N VAL A 78 7.26 2.59 -6.35
CA VAL A 78 6.69 1.59 -5.44
C VAL A 78 5.20 1.78 -5.37
N GLY A 79 4.45 0.70 -5.60
CA GLY A 79 3.00 0.72 -5.54
C GLY A 79 2.46 0.03 -4.30
N ALA A 80 1.27 0.43 -3.87
CA ALA A 80 0.52 -0.23 -2.82
C ALA A 80 -0.88 -0.63 -3.33
N LEU A 81 -1.18 -1.91 -3.20
CA LEU A 81 -2.35 -2.57 -3.73
C LEU A 81 -3.19 -3.15 -2.59
N VAL A 82 -4.46 -2.80 -2.58
CA VAL A 82 -5.51 -3.49 -1.81
C VAL A 82 -6.32 -4.33 -2.79
N VAL A 83 -6.48 -5.61 -2.49
CA VAL A 83 -7.42 -6.50 -3.19
C VAL A 83 -8.51 -6.89 -2.21
N PHE A 84 -9.74 -6.46 -2.49
CA PHE A 84 -10.90 -6.77 -1.68
C PHE A 84 -11.43 -8.16 -2.03
N SER A 85 -11.77 -8.92 -1.00
CA SER A 85 -12.40 -10.23 -1.09
C SER A 85 -13.56 -10.29 -0.11
N GLY A 86 -14.67 -10.89 -0.52
CA GLY A 86 -15.80 -11.15 0.37
C GLY A 86 -16.12 -12.63 0.35
N THR A 87 -16.15 -13.26 1.51
CA THR A 87 -16.95 -14.49 1.65
C THR A 87 -18.33 -14.08 2.12
N LYS A 88 -19.38 -14.44 1.37
CA LYS A 88 -20.74 -14.39 1.91
C LYS A 88 -20.81 -15.41 3.03
N LYS A 89 -20.75 -14.98 4.29
CA LYS A 89 -21.05 -15.82 5.45
C LYS A 89 -22.32 -15.28 6.09
N GLU A 90 -23.44 -15.92 5.72
CA GLU A 90 -24.76 -15.54 6.24
C GLU A 90 -25.08 -14.05 5.99
N GLU A 91 -26.10 -13.48 6.62
CA GLU A 91 -26.62 -12.12 6.40
C GLU A 91 -25.63 -10.98 6.73
N SER A 92 -24.32 -11.27 6.81
CA SER A 92 -23.23 -10.31 7.04
C SER A 92 -22.04 -10.57 6.13
N ILE A 93 -21.70 -9.60 5.29
CA ILE A 93 -20.42 -9.61 4.55
C ILE A 93 -19.33 -9.22 5.55
N VAL A 94 -18.38 -10.11 5.82
CA VAL A 94 -17.10 -9.72 6.43
C VAL A 94 -16.12 -9.50 5.27
N PRO A 95 -15.85 -8.25 4.87
CA PRO A 95 -14.87 -8.00 3.82
C PRO A 95 -13.48 -8.28 4.38
N SER A 96 -12.74 -9.17 3.73
CA SER A 96 -11.30 -9.34 3.95
C SER A 96 -10.55 -8.70 2.80
N ALA A 97 -9.39 -8.13 3.07
CA ALA A 97 -8.54 -7.59 2.03
C ALA A 97 -7.14 -8.18 2.12
N THR A 98 -6.47 -8.31 0.98
CA THR A 98 -5.04 -8.56 0.95
C THR A 98 -4.33 -7.27 0.53
N LEU A 99 -3.26 -6.95 1.24
CA LEU A 99 -2.37 -5.83 0.92
C LEU A 99 -1.10 -6.39 0.31
N ARG A 100 -0.71 -5.82 -0.83
CA ARG A 100 0.48 -6.17 -1.59
C ARG A 100 1.20 -4.91 -2.03
N PHE A 101 2.48 -5.03 -2.31
CA PHE A 101 3.26 -3.93 -2.87
C PHE A 101 3.83 -4.30 -4.23
N THR A 102 4.25 -3.29 -4.98
CA THR A 102 5.01 -3.47 -6.23
C THR A 102 6.29 -2.65 -6.14
N LYS A 103 7.35 -3.10 -6.81
CA LYS A 103 8.57 -2.30 -7.01
C LYS A 103 8.95 -2.32 -8.48
N ASN A 104 9.08 -1.15 -9.09
CA ASN A 104 9.50 -0.96 -10.48
C ASN A 104 8.72 -1.87 -11.45
N GLY A 105 7.40 -1.92 -11.28
CA GLY A 105 6.50 -2.74 -12.09
C GLY A 105 6.44 -4.23 -11.72
N ILE A 106 7.18 -4.68 -10.70
CA ILE A 106 7.18 -6.08 -10.27
C ILE A 106 6.30 -6.24 -9.03
N LEU A 107 5.31 -7.14 -9.10
CA LEU A 107 4.44 -7.48 -7.98
C LEU A 107 5.18 -8.28 -6.92
N LEU A 108 5.07 -7.87 -5.66
CA LEU A 108 5.65 -8.56 -4.52
C LEU A 108 4.63 -9.54 -3.89
N PRO A 109 5.07 -10.44 -2.98
CA PRO A 109 4.19 -11.34 -2.25
C PRO A 109 3.11 -10.60 -1.45
N ILE A 110 2.12 -11.34 -0.93
CA ILE A 110 1.13 -10.77 -0.01
C ILE A 110 1.85 -10.31 1.27
N ALA A 111 1.72 -9.03 1.61
CA ALA A 111 2.26 -8.47 2.83
C ALA A 111 1.34 -8.72 4.02
N PHE A 112 0.04 -8.48 3.82
CA PHE A 112 -0.98 -8.63 4.87
C PHE A 112 -2.27 -9.23 4.33
N THR A 113 -2.94 -10.00 5.18
CA THR A 113 -4.36 -10.33 5.04
C THR A 113 -5.06 -9.70 6.23
N ILE A 114 -6.02 -8.82 5.98
CA ILE A 114 -6.69 -8.03 7.01
C ILE A 114 -8.19 -8.22 6.92
N ASN A 115 -8.84 -8.25 8.08
CA ASN A 115 -10.27 -8.05 8.15
C ASN A 115 -10.49 -6.55 7.91
N TRP A 116 -11.12 -6.21 6.79
CA TRP A 116 -11.35 -4.83 6.44
C TRP A 116 -12.50 -4.31 7.29
N ASP A 117 -12.17 -3.59 8.36
CA ASP A 117 -13.18 -2.96 9.18
C ASP A 117 -13.78 -1.78 8.41
N CYS A 118 -15.03 -1.92 7.96
CA CYS A 118 -15.78 -0.86 7.27
C CYS A 118 -16.11 0.34 8.17
N VAL A 119 -15.84 0.26 9.48
CA VAL A 119 -16.05 1.38 10.41
C VAL A 119 -15.00 2.48 10.20
N SER A 120 -13.75 2.11 9.88
CA SER A 120 -12.65 3.07 9.71
C SER A 120 -12.26 3.23 8.25
N ALA A 121 -12.28 4.46 7.77
CA ALA A 121 -11.75 4.78 6.45
C ALA A 121 -10.20 4.70 6.48
N TYR A 122 -9.64 3.93 5.55
CA TYR A 122 -8.20 3.88 5.30
C TYR A 122 -7.81 4.86 4.21
N TYR A 123 -6.66 5.50 4.36
CA TYR A 123 -6.12 6.46 3.41
C TYR A 123 -4.75 6.00 2.91
N PRO A 124 -4.42 6.26 1.64
CA PRO A 124 -3.05 6.19 1.16
C PRO A 124 -2.14 7.10 2.00
N THR A 125 -1.03 6.54 2.51
CA THR A 125 -0.12 7.23 3.41
C THR A 125 1.31 7.10 2.92
N VAL A 126 2.04 8.22 2.96
CA VAL A 126 3.50 8.28 2.76
C VAL A 126 4.16 8.71 4.07
N GLY A 127 5.22 8.03 4.48
CA GLY A 127 6.13 8.47 5.53
C GLY A 127 7.44 8.94 4.93
N MET A 128 7.91 10.14 5.30
CA MET A 128 9.21 10.69 4.91
C MET A 128 9.83 11.44 6.08
N ARG A 129 11.16 11.45 6.18
CA ARG A 129 11.87 12.11 7.28
C ARG A 129 13.01 13.03 6.86
N VAL A 130 13.55 12.88 5.65
CA VAL A 130 14.79 13.55 5.27
C VAL A 130 14.50 14.86 4.53
N PRO A 131 14.98 16.02 5.04
CA PRO A 131 14.81 17.29 4.37
C PRO A 131 15.48 17.31 2.98
N GLY A 132 14.78 17.86 2.00
CA GLY A 132 15.27 17.96 0.61
C GLY A 132 14.94 16.76 -0.26
N ASP A 133 14.57 15.62 0.34
CA ASP A 133 14.01 14.50 -0.42
C ASP A 133 12.62 14.86 -0.95
N SER A 134 12.27 14.31 -2.11
CA SER A 134 10.96 14.53 -2.73
C SER A 134 10.46 13.30 -3.46
N ILE A 135 9.14 13.17 -3.46
CA ILE A 135 8.40 12.11 -4.14
C ILE A 135 7.32 12.71 -5.01
N THR A 136 6.82 11.90 -5.94
CA THR A 136 5.55 12.14 -6.63
C THR A 136 4.63 10.95 -6.36
N THR A 137 3.32 11.16 -6.55
CA THR A 137 2.32 10.10 -6.40
C THR A 137 1.47 10.01 -7.65
N ASN A 138 1.05 8.80 -7.99
CA ASN A 138 0.12 8.51 -9.06
C ASN A 138 -1.08 7.75 -8.49
N PHE A 139 -2.24 8.39 -8.49
CA PHE A 139 -3.53 7.81 -8.09
C PHE A 139 -4.39 7.40 -9.31
N GLY A 140 -3.75 7.11 -10.45
CA GLY A 140 -4.42 6.74 -11.69
C GLY A 140 -4.57 7.89 -12.70
N THR A 141 -3.95 9.04 -12.47
CA THR A 141 -3.93 10.17 -13.42
C THR A 141 -2.90 9.99 -14.53
N SER A 142 -1.99 9.03 -14.39
CA SER A 142 -1.00 8.64 -15.38
C SER A 142 -0.92 7.11 -15.46
N PRO A 143 -0.37 6.52 -16.54
CA PRO A 143 -0.08 5.09 -16.58
C PRO A 143 0.77 4.67 -15.38
N PHE A 144 0.44 3.52 -14.79
CA PHE A 144 1.22 2.92 -13.72
C PHE A 144 2.45 2.19 -14.28
N ALA A 145 3.52 2.08 -13.49
CA ALA A 145 4.67 1.23 -13.82
C ALA A 145 4.31 -0.26 -13.73
N PHE A 146 3.44 -0.64 -12.78
CA PHE A 146 2.85 -1.96 -12.72
C PHE A 146 1.65 -2.10 -13.67
N ASP A 147 1.56 -3.24 -14.38
CA ASP A 147 0.39 -3.60 -15.19
C ASP A 147 -0.80 -4.02 -14.31
N ILE A 148 -1.43 -3.01 -13.69
CA ILE A 148 -2.62 -3.22 -12.85
C ILE A 148 -3.81 -3.76 -13.66
N SER A 149 -3.91 -3.42 -14.94
CA SER A 149 -5.01 -3.85 -15.80
C SER A 149 -4.93 -5.36 -16.07
N GLY A 150 -3.75 -5.85 -16.46
CA GLY A 150 -3.49 -7.27 -16.60
C GLY A 150 -3.66 -8.04 -15.29
N PHE A 151 -3.24 -7.45 -14.15
CA PHE A 151 -3.46 -8.06 -12.84
C PHE A 151 -4.95 -8.27 -12.54
N VAL A 152 -5.80 -7.26 -12.75
CA VAL A 152 -7.25 -7.33 -12.51
C VAL A 152 -7.89 -8.40 -13.38
N GLN A 153 -7.56 -8.45 -14.67
CA GLN A 153 -8.12 -9.42 -15.61
C GLN A 153 -7.85 -10.88 -15.22
N VAL A 154 -6.69 -11.15 -14.61
CA VAL A 154 -6.28 -12.52 -14.22
C VAL A 154 -6.74 -12.86 -12.80
N SER A 155 -6.71 -11.88 -11.88
CA SER A 155 -6.80 -12.13 -10.44
C SER A 155 -8.17 -11.83 -9.84
N VAL A 156 -9.03 -11.09 -10.54
CA VAL A 156 -10.39 -10.78 -10.11
C VAL A 156 -11.36 -11.47 -11.08
N PRO A 157 -12.13 -12.48 -10.64
CA PRO A 157 -13.11 -13.11 -11.49
C PRO A 157 -14.09 -12.07 -12.05
N PRO A 158 -14.52 -12.18 -13.33
CA PRO A 158 -15.53 -11.29 -13.85
C PRO A 158 -16.78 -11.38 -12.97
N SER A 159 -17.33 -10.23 -12.59
CA SER A 159 -18.59 -10.15 -11.86
C SER A 159 -19.68 -10.79 -12.72
N SER A 160 -20.16 -11.98 -12.32
CA SER A 160 -21.35 -12.58 -12.93
C SER A 160 -22.56 -11.70 -12.59
N CYS A 161 -23.09 -10.99 -13.58
CA CYS A 161 -24.47 -10.51 -13.55
C CYS A 161 -25.43 -11.69 -13.76
#